data_AF-A0A2R6GW46-F1
#
_entry.id   AF-A0A2R6GW46-F1
#
_cell.length_a   1.000
_cell.length_b   1.000
_cell.length_c   1.000
_cell.angle_alpha   90.00
_cell.angle_beta   90.00
_cell.angle_gamma   90.00
#
_symmetry.space_group_name_H-M   'P 1'
#
loop_
_entity.id
_entity.type
_entity.pdbx_description
1 polymer ?
#
loop_
_entity_poly.entity_id
_entity_poly.type
_entity_poly.pdbx_seq_one_letter_code
_entity_poly.pdbx_strand_id
1 'polypeptide(L)' 'MTRQLHGRTLIELYRTGDEWEVTQAGVGVVGTGPTAGLAAADYCRRIAEVDADGSATSGT' A
#
# COMPACT_ATOMS: atom_id res chain seq x y z
N MET A 1 13.16 -24.86 -5.75
CA MET A 1 12.64 -23.50 -6.04
C MET A 1 13.34 -22.53 -5.11
N THR A 2 14.14 -21.61 -5.64
CA THR A 2 14.81 -20.55 -4.86
C THR A 2 13.93 -19.31 -4.81
N ARG A 3 13.58 -18.84 -3.61
CA ARG A 3 12.82 -17.60 -3.40
C ARG A 3 13.77 -16.41 -3.50
N GLN A 4 13.54 -15.50 -4.44
CA GLN A 4 14.22 -14.21 -4.47
C GLN A 4 13.39 -13.14 -3.76
N LEU A 5 14.02 -12.40 -2.86
CA LEU A 5 13.45 -11.20 -2.25
C LEU A 5 13.63 -10.04 -3.23
N HIS A 6 12.52 -9.41 -3.64
CA HIS A 6 12.54 -8.26 -4.53
C HIS A 6 12.61 -6.93 -3.77
N GLY A 7 12.12 -6.89 -2.53
CA GLY A 7 12.15 -5.70 -1.67
C GLY A 7 11.30 -5.86 -0.42
N ARG A 8 11.37 -4.86 0.46
CA ARG A 8 10.46 -4.70 1.60
C ARG A 8 10.26 -3.21 1.90
N THR A 9 9.12 -2.88 2.46
CA THR A 9 8.83 -1.55 2.99
C THR A 9 8.13 -1.66 4.34
N LEU A 10 8.07 -0.55 5.07
CA LEU A 10 7.27 -0.43 6.29
C LEU A 10 6.04 0.41 5.98
N ILE A 11 4.90 -0.03 6.49
CA ILE A 11 3.64 0.70 6.46
C ILE A 11 3.29 1.13 7.88
N GLU A 12 2.66 2.29 8.00
CA GLU A 12 2.21 2.87 9.25
C GLU A 12 0.71 2.60 9.40
N LEU A 13 0.32 2.14 10.59
CA LEU A 13 -1.06 1.79 10.92
C LEU A 13 -1.59 2.79 11.94
N TYR A 14 -2.69 3.43 11.59
CA TYR A 14 -3.40 4.37 12.46
C TYR A 14 -4.79 3.80 12.77
N ARG A 15 -5.26 3.98 14.01
CA ARG A 15 -6.60 3.58 14.42
C ARG A 15 -7.39 4.83 14.79
N THR A 16 -8.53 5.01 14.13
CA THR A 16 -9.46 6.13 14.34
C THR A 16 -10.82 5.57 14.68
N GLY A 17 -11.13 5.47 15.98
CA GLY A 17 -12.34 4.80 16.46
C GLY A 17 -12.35 3.30 16.12
N ASP A 18 -13.32 2.89 15.31
CA ASP A 18 -13.49 1.50 14.86
C ASP A 18 -12.87 1.23 13.47
N GLU A 19 -12.26 2.24 12.86
CA GLU A 19 -11.60 2.13 11.57
C GLU A 19 -10.07 2.16 11.71
N TRP A 20 -9.41 1.46 10.80
CA TRP A 20 -7.97 1.47 10.62
C TRP A 20 -7.61 2.15 9.30
N GLU A 21 -6.56 2.94 9.33
CA GLU A 21 -5.93 3.56 8.18
C GLU A 21 -4.49 3.09 8.07
N VAL A 22 -4.02 2.94 6.82
CA VAL A 22 -2.65 2.55 6.49
C VAL A 22 -2.07 3.55 5.52
N THR A 23 -0.86 4.01 5.80
CA THR A 23 -0.09 4.87 4.88
C THR A 23 1.39 4.48 4.90
N GLN A 24 2.17 5.10 4.04
CA GLN A 24 3.62 4.98 3.99
C GLN A 24 4.21 6.36 3.71
N ALA A 25 5.18 6.77 4.52
CA ALA A 25 5.91 8.01 4.30
C ALA A 25 6.40 8.17 2.85
N GLY A 26 6.06 9.31 2.23
CA GLY A 26 6.40 9.62 0.85
C GLY A 26 5.47 9.00 -0.21
N VAL A 27 4.44 8.27 0.20
CA VAL A 27 3.47 7.66 -0.71
C VAL A 27 2.08 8.26 -0.46
N GLY A 28 1.51 8.88 -1.49
CA GLY A 28 0.19 9.53 -1.42
C GLY A 28 -1.01 8.58 -1.41
N VAL A 29 -0.83 7.36 -0.91
CA VAL A 29 -1.86 6.31 -0.87
C VAL A 29 -2.23 6.03 0.57
N VAL A 30 -3.53 5.93 0.82
CA VAL A 30 -4.09 5.53 2.11
C VAL A 30 -5.00 4.33 1.87
N GLY A 31 -4.77 3.23 2.60
CA GLY A 31 -5.69 2.10 2.68
C GLY A 31 -6.54 2.17 3.93
N THR A 32 -7.78 1.70 3.89
CA THR A 32 -8.69 1.74 5.05
C THR A 32 -9.40 0.41 5.26
N GLY A 33 -9.85 0.14 6.49
CA GLY A 33 -10.63 -1.04 6.80
C GLY A 33 -10.96 -1.23 8.28
N PRO A 34 -11.87 -2.16 8.63
CA PRO A 34 -12.30 -2.38 10.01
C PRO A 34 -11.23 -3.10 10.87
N THR A 35 -10.17 -3.60 10.25
CA THR A 35 -9.01 -4.18 10.94
C THR A 35 -7.72 -3.71 10.28
N ALA A 36 -6.62 -3.71 11.03
CA ALA A 36 -5.30 -3.37 10.50
C ALA A 36 -4.92 -4.20 9.26
N GLY A 37 -5.26 -5.49 9.26
CA GLY A 37 -4.96 -6.39 8.14
C GLY A 37 -5.77 -6.07 6.88
N LEU A 38 -7.04 -5.72 7.03
CA LEU A 38 -7.89 -5.32 5.90
C LEU A 38 -7.47 -3.95 5.35
N ALA A 39 -7.12 -3.01 6.22
CA ALA A 39 -6.61 -1.72 5.81
C ALA A 39 -5.26 -1.84 5.07
N ALA A 40 -4.37 -2.75 5.51
CA ALA A 40 -3.12 -3.05 4.81
C ALA A 40 -3.36 -3.72 3.45
N ALA A 41 -4.33 -4.64 3.36
CA ALA A 41 -4.72 -5.25 2.09
C ALA A 41 -5.27 -4.21 1.11
N ASP A 42 -6.10 -3.28 1.59
CA ASP A 42 -6.63 -2.17 0.80
C ASP A 42 -5.51 -1.24 0.31
N TYR A 43 -4.56 -0.89 1.17
CA TYR A 43 -3.37 -0.12 0.78
C TYR A 43 -2.59 -0.80 -0.34
N CYS A 44 -2.27 -2.09 -0.19
CA CYS A 44 -1.53 -2.85 -1.21
C CYS A 44 -2.27 -2.90 -2.56
N ARG A 45 -3.60 -3.03 -2.54
CA ARG A 45 -4.42 -2.98 -3.77
C ARG A 45 -4.30 -1.62 -4.46
N ARG A 46 -4.45 -0.52 -3.72
CA ARG A 46 -4.36 0.84 -4.28
C ARG A 46 -2.97 1.17 -4.83
N ILE A 47 -1.90 0.69 -4.19
CA ILE A 47 -0.53 0.81 -4.74
C ILE A 47 -0.42 0.13 -6.10
N ALA A 48 -0.95 -1.10 -6.23
CA ALA A 48 -0.93 -1.82 -7.50
C ALA A 48 -1.73 -1.08 -8.60
N GLU A 49 -2.81 -0.38 -8.24
CA GLU A 49 -3.59 0.47 -9.15
C GLU A 49 -2.79 1.71 -9.60
N VAL A 50 -2.09 2.38 -8.67
CA VAL A 50 -1.22 3.52 -8.99
C VAL A 50 -0.05 3.10 -9.89
N ASP A 51 0.57 1.95 -9.63
CA ASP A 51 1.66 1.44 -10.48
C ASP A 51 1.17 1.06 -11.89
N ALA A 52 -0.06 0.55 -12.00
CA ALA A 52 -0.69 0.26 -13.29
C ALA A 52 -0.97 1.54 -14.09
N ASP A 53 -1.48 2.59 -13.45
CA ASP A 53 -1.77 3.89 -14.09
C ASP A 53 -0.49 4.70 -14.37
N GLY A 54 0.54 4.58 -13.52
CA GLY A 54 1.84 5.25 -13.64
C GLY A 54 2.76 4.65 -14.71
N SER A 55 2.45 3.45 -15.21
CA SER A 55 3.19 2.81 -16.31
C SER A 55 2.96 3.49 -17.68
N ALA A 56 2.10 4.52 -17.76
CA ALA A 56 1.99 5.40 -18.94
C ALA A 56 3.06 6.50 -18.98
N THR A 57 3.89 6.68 -17.94
CA THR A 57 4.97 7.67 -17.91
C THR A 57 6.31 7.04 -17.58
N SER A 58 6.83 6.24 -18.51
CA SER A 58 8.28 6.04 -18.65
C SER A 58 8.61 5.98 -20.14
N GLY A 59 8.46 7.14 -20.78
CA GLY A 59 9.18 7.47 -21.99
C GLY A 59 10.33 8.40 -21.63
N THR A 60 11.56 7.92 -21.73
CA THR A 60 12.76 8.65 -22.20
C THR A 60 13.85 7.61 -22.47
#